data_AF-A0A412LAM9-F1
#
_entry.id   AF-A0A412LAM9-F1
#
_cell.length_a   1.000
_cell.length_b   1.000
_cell.length_c   1.000
_cell.angle_alpha   90.00
_cell.angle_beta   90.00
_cell.angle_gamma   90.00
#
_symmetry.space_group_name_H-M   'P 1'
#
loop_
_entity.id
_entity.type
_entity.pdbx_description
1 polymer ?
#
loop_
_entity_poly.entity_id
_entity_poly.type
_entity_poly.pdbx_seq_one_letter_code
_entity_poly.pdbx_strand_id
1 'polypeptide(L)'
;MNGISLCSFGVGEEIMGQSIGMILGSLRKEKGYSLKQLSEGLCDISELAKMESGELSPGYFRLDRLFGRLGESTERLEYVLPKETYRLYELQYQVQAAICHLHLEEAEYTLQLYEKEKRAGKKLHRQFIEQAKAQILWIRWKQENSLHLLKEALNHIESAIVQTMQGERAIDQRIFSAEELKLLLFRWEICEQTQEKRNEKELWEILEYLEQKRLNPGELVKVYPYAVLLLKKYSNLPYAYFQRRLEDALELLREEGRILYLPEILWENALLLKQDGKEAEAEELLEMRNALVEVETEYNIHFEDFPMFQHINRAFELDYEVIRKSRLAKKMSQEKLSEGLCTREALSKIERGKVQVREELMKKLLHRLKRERERVGMYVVADRFEAVRLEREIAARRQRFEHEEVEEILQKLEKTVDMSNIKNQQYIISENIMTEYLCHNIKREEAIRRFNEL
;
A
#
# COMPACT_ATOMS: atom_id res chain seq x y z
N MET A 1 -8.09 56.40 34.24
CA MET A 1 -8.74 56.91 33.01
C MET A 1 -7.64 57.04 31.97
N ASN A 2 -7.55 56.32 30.85
CA ASN A 2 -8.34 55.30 30.15
C ASN A 2 -7.28 54.35 29.56
N GLY A 3 -7.37 53.02 29.61
CA GLY A 3 -8.50 52.24 29.12
C GLY A 3 -8.33 51.99 27.62
N ILE A 4 -7.38 51.13 27.22
CA ILE A 4 -7.38 50.52 25.88
C ILE A 4 -7.48 49.01 26.07
N SER A 5 -8.63 48.53 25.65
CA SER A 5 -9.12 47.16 25.66
C SER A 5 -8.20 46.24 24.87
N LEU A 6 -7.62 45.25 25.54
CA LEU A 6 -7.19 44.01 24.90
C LEU A 6 -8.46 43.27 24.49
N CYS A 7 -8.94 43.52 23.28
CA CYS A 7 -9.93 42.67 22.65
C CYS A 7 -9.33 41.28 22.51
N SER A 8 -9.88 40.38 23.32
CA SER A 8 -9.92 38.94 23.13
C SER A 8 -10.16 38.61 21.66
N PHE A 9 -9.11 38.26 20.93
CA PHE A 9 -9.26 37.55 19.68
C PHE A 9 -9.86 36.18 20.01
N GLY A 10 -11.06 35.99 19.46
CA GLY A 10 -11.87 34.81 19.67
C GLY A 10 -11.13 33.54 19.34
N VAL A 11 -11.56 32.50 20.04
CA VAL A 11 -11.40 31.08 19.72
C VAL A 11 -11.28 30.91 18.20
N GLY A 12 -10.05 30.70 17.72
CA GLY A 12 -9.83 30.31 16.34
C GLY A 12 -10.48 28.95 16.17
N GLU A 13 -11.40 28.84 15.21
CA GLU A 13 -11.88 27.55 14.72
C GLU A 13 -10.65 26.70 14.39
N GLU A 14 -10.52 25.57 15.09
CA GLU A 14 -9.50 24.57 14.83
C GLU A 14 -9.59 24.16 13.36
N ILE A 15 -8.53 24.37 12.58
CA ILE A 15 -8.38 23.73 11.27
C ILE A 15 -8.11 22.24 11.56
N MET A 16 -9.17 21.52 11.89
CA MET A 16 -9.18 20.09 12.04
C MET A 16 -9.14 19.54 10.61
N GLY A 17 -7.98 19.08 10.16
CA GLY A 17 -7.87 18.43 8.85
C GLY A 17 -8.89 17.30 8.72
N GLN A 18 -9.45 17.10 7.53
CA GLN A 18 -10.44 16.06 7.30
C GLN A 18 -9.91 14.68 7.73
N SER A 19 -10.73 13.93 8.46
CA SER A 19 -10.40 12.55 8.80
C SER A 19 -10.21 11.71 7.53
N ILE A 20 -9.35 10.69 7.59
CA ILE A 20 -9.10 9.81 6.44
C ILE A 20 -10.38 9.15 5.90
N GLY A 21 -11.38 8.94 6.77
CA GLY A 21 -12.69 8.41 6.38
C GLY A 21 -13.48 9.37 5.50
N MET A 22 -13.44 10.68 5.78
CA MET A 22 -14.09 11.69 4.93
C MET A 22 -13.46 11.74 3.54
N ILE A 23 -12.13 11.65 3.47
CA ILE A 23 -11.38 11.60 2.20
C ILE A 23 -11.77 10.35 1.40
N LEU A 24 -11.89 9.19 2.05
CA LEU A 24 -12.38 7.97 1.43
C LEU A 24 -13.78 8.18 0.81
N GLY A 25 -14.68 8.86 1.53
CA GLY A 25 -16.03 9.15 1.04
C GLY A 25 -16.07 10.14 -0.12
N SER A 26 -15.23 11.17 -0.08
CA SER A 26 -15.05 12.13 -1.19
C SER A 26 -14.54 11.42 -2.44
N LEU A 27 -13.50 10.59 -2.30
CA LEU A 27 -12.92 9.82 -3.41
C LEU A 27 -13.92 8.82 -4.01
N ARG A 28 -14.70 8.13 -3.17
CA ARG A 28 -15.75 7.22 -3.65
C ARG A 28 -16.77 7.95 -4.52
N LYS A 29 -17.21 9.15 -4.09
CA LYS A 29 -18.17 9.98 -4.83
C LYS A 29 -17.58 10.52 -6.13
N GLU A 30 -16.32 10.96 -6.12
CA GLU A 30 -15.58 11.38 -7.31
C GLU A 30 -15.54 10.26 -8.37
N LYS A 31 -15.27 9.02 -7.94
CA LYS A 31 -15.24 7.84 -8.82
C LYS A 31 -16.63 7.30 -9.19
N GLY A 32 -17.71 7.91 -8.68
CA GLY A 32 -19.09 7.53 -9.01
C GLY A 32 -19.58 6.21 -8.41
N TYR A 33 -18.89 5.66 -7.41
CA TYR A 33 -19.28 4.37 -6.80
C TYR A 33 -20.29 4.54 -5.68
N SER A 34 -21.23 3.62 -5.57
CA SER A 34 -22.18 3.55 -4.44
C SER A 34 -21.52 2.98 -3.18
N LEU A 35 -22.10 3.26 -2.00
CA LEU A 35 -21.69 2.63 -0.74
C LEU A 35 -21.75 1.09 -0.83
N LYS A 36 -22.78 0.56 -1.49
CA LYS A 36 -22.96 -0.89 -1.67
C LYS A 36 -21.82 -1.52 -2.48
N GLN A 37 -21.41 -0.88 -3.57
CA GLN A 37 -20.29 -1.37 -4.39
C GLN A 37 -18.99 -1.39 -3.59
N LEU A 38 -18.67 -0.32 -2.87
CA LEU A 38 -17.42 -0.24 -2.11
C LEU A 38 -17.39 -1.19 -0.90
N SER A 39 -18.51 -1.31 -0.17
CA SER A 39 -18.57 -2.08 1.07
C SER A 39 -18.68 -3.60 0.87
N GLU A 40 -19.06 -4.07 -0.32
CA GLU A 40 -19.43 -5.47 -0.58
C GLU A 40 -18.37 -6.47 -0.07
N GLY A 41 -18.77 -7.39 0.80
CA GLY A 41 -17.88 -8.39 1.38
C GLY A 41 -16.97 -7.89 2.51
N LEU A 42 -16.74 -6.58 2.65
CA LEU A 42 -15.82 -5.97 3.63
C LEU A 42 -16.51 -5.48 4.90
N CYS A 43 -17.66 -4.82 4.75
CA CYS A 43 -18.46 -4.25 5.83
C CYS A 43 -19.88 -3.92 5.37
N ASP A 44 -20.76 -3.64 6.32
CA ASP A 44 -22.13 -3.22 6.00
C ASP A 44 -22.17 -1.77 5.51
N ILE A 45 -23.21 -1.43 4.74
CA ILE A 45 -23.41 -0.07 4.17
C ILE A 45 -23.42 0.99 5.28
N SER A 46 -24.05 0.69 6.42
CA SER A 46 -24.08 1.61 7.57
C SER A 46 -22.71 1.78 8.22
N GLU A 47 -21.90 0.73 8.31
CA GLU A 47 -20.53 0.85 8.82
C GLU A 47 -19.70 1.75 7.91
N LEU A 48 -19.77 1.56 6.58
CA LEU A 48 -19.04 2.41 5.63
C LEU A 48 -19.51 3.87 5.71
N ALA A 49 -20.82 4.12 5.78
CA ALA A 49 -21.36 5.47 5.90
C ALA A 49 -20.85 6.20 7.16
N LYS A 50 -20.75 5.49 8.29
CA LYS A 50 -20.18 6.03 9.53
C LYS A 50 -18.67 6.27 9.43
N MET A 51 -17.95 5.47 8.65
CA MET A 51 -16.54 5.77 8.36
C MET A 51 -16.40 7.04 7.54
N GLU A 52 -17.23 7.20 6.51
CA GLU A 52 -17.21 8.37 5.64
C GLU A 52 -17.67 9.67 6.33
N SER A 53 -18.47 9.57 7.40
CA SER A 53 -18.83 10.74 8.24
C SER A 53 -17.81 11.04 9.34
N GLY A 54 -16.79 10.19 9.53
CA GLY A 54 -15.83 10.31 10.63
C GLY A 54 -16.34 9.82 12.00
N GLU A 55 -17.57 9.30 12.07
CA GLU A 55 -18.14 8.71 13.30
C GLU A 55 -17.47 7.40 13.70
N LEU A 56 -16.92 6.66 12.73
CA LEU A 56 -16.26 5.38 12.95
C LEU A 56 -14.87 5.37 12.31
N SER A 57 -13.81 5.23 13.11
CA SER A 57 -12.47 5.03 12.54
C SER A 57 -12.39 3.67 11.81
N PRO A 58 -11.96 3.66 10.53
CA PRO A 58 -11.78 2.42 9.80
C PRO A 58 -10.61 1.62 10.39
N GLY A 59 -10.70 0.29 10.39
CA GLY A 59 -9.55 -0.56 10.73
C GLY A 59 -8.50 -0.51 9.61
N TYR A 60 -7.21 -0.47 9.95
CA TYR A 60 -6.09 -0.27 9.01
C TYR A 60 -6.13 -1.17 7.76
N PHE A 61 -6.22 -2.50 7.94
CA PHE A 61 -6.34 -3.44 6.81
C PHE A 61 -7.60 -3.23 5.97
N ARG A 62 -8.71 -2.83 6.60
CA ARG A 62 -9.97 -2.53 5.90
C ARG A 62 -9.83 -1.23 5.11
N LEU A 63 -9.16 -0.23 5.67
CA LEU A 63 -8.86 1.03 5.01
C LEU A 63 -8.01 0.80 3.75
N ASP A 64 -6.92 0.03 3.88
CA ASP A 64 -6.06 -0.34 2.74
C ASP A 64 -6.87 -1.00 1.63
N ARG A 65 -7.73 -1.98 1.96
CA ARG A 65 -8.57 -2.66 0.98
C ARG A 65 -9.61 -1.73 0.32
N LEU A 66 -10.20 -0.80 1.07
CA LEU A 66 -11.18 0.15 0.54
C LEU A 66 -10.53 1.13 -0.44
N PHE A 67 -9.36 1.69 -0.10
CA PHE A 67 -8.60 2.53 -1.03
C PHE A 67 -8.13 1.76 -2.26
N GLY A 68 -7.66 0.52 -2.10
CA GLY A 68 -7.28 -0.34 -3.24
C GLY A 68 -8.44 -0.57 -4.21
N ARG A 69 -9.68 -0.74 -3.71
CA ARG A 69 -10.88 -0.84 -4.56
C ARG A 69 -11.24 0.47 -5.28
N LEU A 70 -10.87 1.62 -4.71
CA LEU A 70 -10.98 2.93 -5.36
C LEU A 70 -9.82 3.20 -6.34
N GLY A 71 -8.89 2.24 -6.47
CA GLY A 71 -7.73 2.32 -7.33
C GLY A 71 -6.58 3.14 -6.76
N GLU A 72 -6.55 3.34 -5.44
CA GLU A 72 -5.55 4.17 -4.78
C GLU A 72 -4.67 3.39 -3.81
N SER A 73 -3.37 3.68 -3.88
CA SER A 73 -2.37 3.11 -2.99
C SER A 73 -2.26 3.91 -1.69
N THR A 74 -2.27 3.19 -0.57
CA THR A 74 -2.08 3.75 0.77
C THR A 74 -0.62 3.69 1.25
N GLU A 75 0.34 3.36 0.38
CA GLU A 75 1.79 3.25 0.72
C GLU A 75 2.39 4.52 1.33
N ARG A 76 1.85 5.69 0.96
CA ARG A 76 2.29 7.00 1.48
C ARG A 76 1.45 7.52 2.64
N LEU A 77 0.51 6.74 3.16
CA LEU A 77 -0.18 7.11 4.40
C LEU A 77 0.70 6.79 5.61
N GLU A 78 0.75 7.71 6.56
CA GLU A 78 1.48 7.54 7.81
C GLU A 78 0.58 6.86 8.85
N TYR A 79 0.99 5.69 9.35
CA TYR A 79 0.18 4.89 10.26
C TYR A 79 0.79 4.88 11.66
N VAL A 80 0.02 5.31 12.67
CA VAL A 80 0.33 5.18 14.10
C VAL A 80 -0.41 3.99 14.68
N LEU A 81 0.25 2.83 14.64
CA LEU A 81 -0.34 1.55 14.96
C LEU A 81 -0.28 1.22 16.46
N PRO A 82 -1.34 0.60 17.01
CA PRO A 82 -1.23 -0.18 18.22
C PRO A 82 -0.27 -1.36 18.04
N LYS A 83 0.46 -1.71 19.10
CA LYS A 83 1.39 -2.86 19.11
C LYS A 83 0.79 -4.15 18.53
N GLU A 84 -0.43 -4.50 18.94
CA GLU A 84 -1.13 -5.71 18.45
C GLU A 84 -1.40 -5.66 16.94
N THR A 85 -1.63 -4.47 16.37
CA THR A 85 -1.88 -4.32 14.92
C THR A 85 -0.57 -4.35 14.14
N TYR A 86 0.48 -3.70 14.66
CA TYR A 86 1.82 -3.79 14.07
C TYR A 86 2.31 -5.23 14.02
N ARG A 87 2.07 -6.02 15.08
CA ARG A 87 2.42 -7.45 15.10
C ARG A 87 1.81 -8.24 13.94
N LEU A 88 0.60 -7.89 13.51
CA LEU A 88 -0.03 -8.53 12.35
C LEU A 88 0.71 -8.17 11.05
N TYR A 89 1.05 -6.90 10.82
CA TYR A 89 1.85 -6.50 9.66
C TYR A 89 3.24 -7.14 9.67
N GLU A 90 3.89 -7.19 10.84
CA GLU A 90 5.20 -7.84 11.02
C GLU A 90 5.14 -9.33 10.68
N LEU A 91 4.14 -10.05 11.17
CA LEU A 91 3.94 -11.47 10.85
C LEU A 91 3.61 -11.68 9.38
N GLN A 92 2.79 -10.82 8.75
CA GLN A 92 2.54 -10.90 7.30
C GLN A 92 3.84 -10.73 6.50
N TYR A 93 4.65 -9.73 6.86
CA TYR A 93 5.95 -9.51 6.25
C TYR A 93 6.87 -10.73 6.41
N GLN A 94 6.96 -11.29 7.62
CA GLN A 94 7.80 -12.47 7.88
C GLN A 94 7.35 -13.70 7.07
N VAL A 95 6.05 -13.97 6.97
CA VAL A 95 5.52 -15.05 6.11
C VAL A 95 5.92 -14.83 4.65
N GLN A 96 5.71 -13.62 4.12
CA GLN A 96 6.01 -13.32 2.72
C GLN A 96 7.52 -13.36 2.44
N ALA A 97 8.35 -12.86 3.36
CA ALA A 97 9.79 -12.94 3.27
C ALA A 97 10.25 -14.41 3.26
N ALA A 98 9.77 -15.25 4.18
CA ALA A 98 10.13 -16.66 4.22
C ALA A 98 9.72 -17.40 2.93
N ILE A 99 8.55 -17.09 2.35
CA ILE A 99 8.12 -17.63 1.05
C ILE A 99 9.10 -17.24 -0.07
N CYS A 100 9.53 -15.98 -0.14
CA CYS A 100 10.49 -15.53 -1.17
C CYS A 100 11.89 -16.14 -1.04
N HIS A 101 12.29 -16.53 0.16
CA HIS A 101 13.54 -17.28 0.40
C HIS A 101 13.34 -18.80 0.28
N LEU A 102 12.14 -19.26 -0.11
CA LEU A 102 11.75 -20.67 -0.17
C LEU A 102 11.93 -21.42 1.17
N HIS A 103 11.93 -20.71 2.30
CA HIS A 103 11.93 -21.27 3.64
C HIS A 103 10.50 -21.65 4.05
N LEU A 104 9.93 -22.67 3.39
CA LEU A 104 8.51 -22.99 3.49
C LEU A 104 8.09 -23.41 4.91
N GLU A 105 8.95 -24.13 5.64
CA GLU A 105 8.67 -24.53 7.03
C GLU A 105 8.63 -23.32 7.97
N GLU A 106 9.50 -22.32 7.75
CA GLU A 106 9.50 -21.06 8.50
C GLU A 106 8.25 -20.23 8.17
N ALA A 107 7.84 -20.20 6.91
CA ALA A 107 6.63 -19.54 6.47
C ALA A 107 5.39 -20.16 7.15
N GLU A 108 5.28 -21.49 7.18
CA GLU A 108 4.19 -22.20 7.86
C GLU A 108 4.18 -21.95 9.37
N TYR A 109 5.34 -22.03 10.02
CA TYR A 109 5.45 -21.75 11.45
C TYR A 109 5.01 -20.32 11.78
N THR A 110 5.50 -19.35 11.03
CA THR A 110 5.14 -17.94 11.20
C THR A 110 3.65 -17.70 10.92
N LEU A 111 3.08 -18.39 9.93
CA LEU A 111 1.65 -18.33 9.63
C LEU A 111 0.80 -18.89 10.79
N GLN A 112 1.24 -19.97 11.44
CA GLN A 112 0.58 -20.48 12.65
C GLN A 112 0.64 -19.48 13.82
N LEU A 113 1.71 -18.70 13.95
CA LEU A 113 1.77 -17.61 14.93
C LEU A 113 0.73 -16.53 14.61
N TYR A 114 0.59 -16.17 13.33
CA TYR A 114 -0.42 -15.23 12.87
C TYR A 114 -1.84 -15.72 13.12
N GLU A 115 -2.13 -17.01 12.89
CA GLU A 115 -3.44 -17.61 13.17
C GLU A 115 -3.84 -17.55 14.65
N LYS A 116 -2.87 -17.59 15.56
CA LYS A 116 -3.09 -17.51 17.01
C LYS A 116 -3.40 -16.09 17.49
N GLU A 117 -3.17 -15.06 16.66
CA GLU A 117 -3.49 -13.69 17.02
C GLU A 117 -5.01 -13.48 17.14
N LYS A 118 -5.46 -12.72 18.15
CA LYS A 118 -6.90 -12.56 18.47
C LYS A 118 -7.76 -12.09 17.29
N ARG A 119 -7.17 -11.35 16.35
CA ARG A 119 -7.87 -10.76 15.19
C ARG A 119 -7.84 -11.65 13.96
N ALA A 120 -7.09 -12.76 13.97
CA ALA A 120 -6.91 -13.64 12.82
C ALA A 120 -8.24 -14.18 12.24
N GLY A 121 -9.28 -14.28 13.06
CA GLY A 121 -10.60 -14.73 12.65
C GLY A 121 -11.40 -13.75 11.76
N LYS A 122 -10.97 -12.49 11.59
CA LYS A 122 -11.68 -11.54 10.71
C LYS A 122 -11.39 -11.84 9.24
N LYS A 123 -12.36 -11.52 8.37
CA LYS A 123 -12.33 -11.81 6.91
C LYS A 123 -10.99 -11.53 6.22
N LEU A 124 -10.45 -10.31 6.34
CA LEU A 124 -9.19 -9.95 5.69
C LEU A 124 -7.99 -10.75 6.21
N HIS A 125 -7.98 -11.09 7.50
CA HIS A 125 -6.92 -11.90 8.08
C HIS A 125 -7.05 -13.37 7.68
N ARG A 126 -8.28 -13.90 7.62
CA ARG A 126 -8.55 -15.23 7.04
C ARG A 126 -8.14 -15.30 5.57
N GLN A 127 -8.44 -14.27 4.79
CA GLN A 127 -8.02 -14.21 3.39
C GLN A 127 -6.50 -14.30 3.26
N PHE A 128 -5.77 -13.54 4.08
CA PHE A 128 -4.30 -13.62 4.12
C PHE A 128 -3.80 -15.03 4.50
N ILE A 129 -4.45 -15.68 5.48
CA ILE A 129 -4.07 -17.04 5.90
C ILE A 129 -4.25 -18.03 4.77
N GLU A 130 -5.43 -18.04 4.17
CA GLU A 130 -5.80 -18.99 3.14
C GLU A 130 -4.99 -18.78 1.86
N GLN A 131 -4.75 -17.52 1.45
CA GLN A 131 -3.90 -17.25 0.28
C GLN A 131 -2.43 -17.67 0.51
N ALA A 132 -1.90 -17.49 1.73
CA ALA A 132 -0.53 -17.89 2.06
C ALA A 132 -0.39 -19.42 2.06
N LYS A 133 -1.38 -20.15 2.59
CA LYS A 133 -1.43 -21.62 2.49
C LYS A 133 -1.46 -22.09 1.04
N ALA A 134 -2.33 -21.48 0.22
CA ALA A 134 -2.39 -21.80 -1.20
C ALA A 134 -1.05 -21.58 -1.90
N GLN A 135 -0.35 -20.47 -1.59
CA GLN A 135 0.96 -20.16 -2.15
C GLN A 135 2.04 -21.18 -1.73
N ILE A 136 2.10 -21.56 -0.45
CA ILE A 136 3.06 -22.57 0.05
C ILE A 136 2.81 -23.92 -0.64
N LEU A 137 1.56 -24.37 -0.71
CA LEU A 137 1.18 -25.62 -1.36
C LEU A 137 1.47 -25.61 -2.86
N TRP A 138 1.25 -24.48 -3.53
CA TRP A 138 1.59 -24.29 -4.95
C TRP A 138 3.08 -24.44 -5.21
N ILE A 139 3.92 -23.84 -4.36
CA ILE A 139 5.39 -23.98 -4.49
C ILE A 139 5.81 -25.43 -4.25
N ARG A 140 5.29 -26.10 -3.22
CA ARG A 140 5.56 -27.53 -2.99
C ARG A 140 5.08 -28.39 -4.16
N TRP A 141 3.92 -28.09 -4.73
CA TRP A 141 3.44 -28.79 -5.91
C TRP A 141 4.39 -28.63 -7.10
N LYS A 142 4.95 -27.44 -7.36
CA LYS A 142 5.95 -27.25 -8.42
C LYS A 142 7.21 -28.12 -8.19
N GLN A 143 7.55 -28.44 -6.94
CA GLN A 143 8.70 -29.28 -6.59
C GLN A 143 8.39 -30.78 -6.63
N GLU A 144 7.21 -31.19 -6.17
CA GLU A 144 6.85 -32.59 -5.94
C GLU A 144 5.88 -33.18 -6.98
N ASN A 145 5.22 -32.32 -7.77
CA ASN A 145 4.20 -32.66 -8.76
C ASN A 145 3.04 -33.53 -8.21
N SER A 146 2.62 -33.26 -6.97
CA SER A 146 1.54 -34.01 -6.28
C SER A 146 0.16 -33.40 -6.50
N LEU A 147 -0.75 -34.16 -7.13
CA LEU A 147 -2.14 -33.72 -7.38
C LEU A 147 -2.91 -33.35 -6.10
N HIS A 148 -2.56 -33.96 -4.96
CA HIS A 148 -3.17 -33.65 -3.67
C HIS A 148 -2.86 -32.20 -3.25
N LEU A 149 -1.60 -31.79 -3.34
CA LEU A 149 -1.16 -30.43 -3.01
C LEU A 149 -1.87 -29.39 -3.88
N LEU A 150 -2.03 -29.68 -5.17
CA LEU A 150 -2.71 -28.79 -6.10
C LEU A 150 -4.20 -28.63 -5.75
N LYS A 151 -4.90 -29.71 -5.39
CA LYS A 151 -6.30 -29.67 -4.93
C LYS A 151 -6.45 -28.90 -3.62
N GLU A 152 -5.54 -29.08 -2.67
CA GLU A 152 -5.56 -28.31 -1.42
C GLU A 152 -5.26 -26.84 -1.66
N ALA A 153 -4.33 -26.50 -2.55
CA ALA A 153 -4.06 -25.13 -2.96
C ALA A 153 -5.33 -24.48 -3.56
N LEU A 154 -6.06 -25.20 -4.40
CA LEU A 154 -7.33 -24.74 -4.97
C LEU A 154 -8.41 -24.51 -3.89
N ASN A 155 -8.53 -25.41 -2.92
CA ASN A 155 -9.47 -25.23 -1.81
C ASN A 155 -9.15 -23.98 -0.98
N HIS A 156 -7.87 -23.75 -0.70
CA HIS A 156 -7.42 -22.58 0.04
C HIS A 156 -7.62 -21.28 -0.75
N ILE A 157 -7.35 -21.26 -2.06
CA ILE A 157 -7.57 -20.03 -2.85
C ILE A 157 -9.06 -19.67 -2.94
N GLU A 158 -9.95 -20.65 -3.11
CA GLU A 158 -11.40 -20.41 -3.10
C GLU A 158 -11.88 -19.92 -1.73
N SER A 159 -11.35 -20.52 -0.65
CA SER A 159 -11.58 -20.09 0.74
C SER A 159 -11.12 -18.64 0.99
N ALA A 160 -10.02 -18.21 0.37
CA ALA A 160 -9.53 -16.83 0.41
C ALA A 160 -10.44 -15.86 -0.35
N ILE A 161 -10.89 -16.24 -1.56
CA ILE A 161 -11.75 -15.43 -2.43
C ILE A 161 -13.05 -15.07 -1.72
N VAL A 162 -13.74 -16.06 -1.14
CA VAL A 162 -15.06 -15.86 -0.51
C VAL A 162 -15.05 -14.93 0.71
N GLN A 163 -13.87 -14.62 1.28
CA GLN A 163 -13.76 -13.69 2.40
C GLN A 163 -14.15 -12.26 2.03
N THR A 164 -13.87 -11.83 0.80
CA THR A 164 -14.16 -10.45 0.34
C THR A 164 -14.93 -10.39 -0.98
N MET A 165 -14.95 -11.48 -1.74
CA MET A 165 -15.66 -11.58 -3.00
C MET A 165 -16.79 -12.61 -2.88
N GLN A 166 -18.02 -12.14 -2.66
CA GLN A 166 -19.18 -13.02 -2.54
C GLN A 166 -19.77 -13.35 -3.92
N GLY A 167 -19.76 -14.64 -4.28
CA GLY A 167 -20.40 -15.16 -5.49
C GLY A 167 -19.63 -14.92 -6.78
N GLU A 168 -19.94 -15.72 -7.79
CA GLU A 168 -19.40 -15.62 -9.16
C GLU A 168 -20.25 -14.64 -9.99
N ARG A 169 -20.20 -13.35 -9.64
CA ARG A 169 -20.78 -12.30 -10.48
C ARG A 169 -19.76 -11.81 -11.50
N ALA A 170 -20.27 -11.29 -12.62
CA ALA A 170 -19.45 -10.69 -13.67
C ALA A 170 -18.57 -9.56 -13.12
N ILE A 171 -17.33 -9.49 -13.63
CA ILE A 171 -16.28 -8.58 -13.15
C ILE A 171 -16.66 -7.11 -13.36
N ASP A 172 -17.38 -6.81 -14.45
CA ASP A 172 -17.82 -5.48 -14.86
C ASP A 172 -18.76 -4.79 -13.84
N GLN A 173 -19.53 -5.57 -13.09
CA GLN A 173 -20.51 -5.08 -12.11
C GLN A 173 -19.91 -4.75 -10.74
N ARG A 174 -18.63 -5.08 -10.52
CA ARG A 174 -17.97 -4.98 -9.22
C ARG A 174 -16.74 -4.09 -9.29
N ILE A 175 -16.27 -3.70 -8.11
CA ILE A 175 -15.00 -3.01 -7.94
C ILE A 175 -14.06 -3.89 -7.14
N PHE A 176 -12.88 -4.09 -7.68
CA PHE A 176 -11.85 -4.95 -7.12
C PHE A 176 -10.58 -4.14 -6.86
N SER A 177 -9.95 -4.47 -5.74
CA SER A 177 -8.57 -4.09 -5.47
C SER A 177 -7.58 -4.96 -6.26
N ALA A 178 -6.34 -4.51 -6.39
CA ALA A 178 -5.28 -5.31 -7.01
C ALA A 178 -5.07 -6.64 -6.29
N GLU A 179 -5.19 -6.67 -4.95
CA GLU A 179 -5.07 -7.90 -4.16
C GLU A 179 -6.22 -8.89 -4.44
N GLU A 180 -7.42 -8.41 -4.72
CA GLU A 180 -8.55 -9.27 -5.08
C GLU A 180 -8.42 -9.84 -6.49
N LEU A 181 -7.96 -9.03 -7.45
CA LEU A 181 -7.70 -9.49 -8.81
C LEU A 181 -6.57 -10.54 -8.83
N LYS A 182 -5.53 -10.39 -8.01
CA LYS A 182 -4.49 -11.41 -7.85
C LYS A 182 -5.03 -12.75 -7.40
N LEU A 183 -5.98 -12.78 -6.46
CA LEU A 183 -6.61 -14.03 -6.04
C LEU A 183 -7.32 -14.73 -7.20
N LEU A 184 -8.01 -13.97 -8.05
CA LEU A 184 -8.69 -14.52 -9.23
C LEU A 184 -7.70 -15.05 -10.27
N LEU A 185 -6.62 -14.32 -10.53
CA LEU A 185 -5.54 -14.76 -11.43
C LEU A 185 -4.85 -16.02 -10.90
N PHE A 186 -4.55 -16.07 -9.59
CA PHE A 186 -3.89 -17.22 -9.00
C PHE A 186 -4.78 -18.46 -9.00
N ARG A 187 -6.08 -18.29 -8.70
CA ARG A 187 -7.06 -19.36 -8.89
C ARG A 187 -7.07 -19.87 -10.33
N TRP A 188 -7.10 -18.95 -11.30
CA TRP A 188 -7.10 -19.31 -12.72
C TRP A 188 -5.86 -20.13 -13.08
N GLU A 189 -4.67 -19.71 -12.62
CA GLU A 189 -3.41 -20.44 -12.86
C GLU A 189 -3.42 -21.84 -12.23
N ILE A 190 -3.91 -21.98 -10.99
CA ILE A 190 -4.05 -23.29 -10.33
C ILE A 190 -4.98 -24.19 -11.15
N CYS A 191 -6.14 -23.67 -11.55
CA CYS A 191 -7.13 -24.42 -12.32
C CYS A 191 -6.57 -24.95 -13.65
N GLU A 192 -5.69 -24.21 -14.33
CA GLU A 192 -5.07 -24.66 -15.58
C GLU A 192 -4.20 -25.91 -15.42
N GLN A 193 -3.72 -26.17 -14.21
CA GLN A 193 -2.97 -27.37 -13.86
C GLN A 193 -3.87 -28.53 -13.41
N THR A 194 -5.18 -28.34 -13.39
CA THR A 194 -6.16 -29.35 -12.95
C THR A 194 -7.09 -29.78 -14.09
N GLN A 195 -8.01 -30.70 -13.80
CA GLN A 195 -9.13 -31.03 -14.68
C GLN A 195 -10.25 -29.97 -14.66
N GLU A 196 -10.22 -29.06 -13.68
CA GLU A 196 -11.19 -27.98 -13.47
C GLU A 196 -10.75 -26.70 -14.17
N LYS A 197 -10.40 -26.81 -15.46
CA LYS A 197 -9.94 -25.67 -16.26
C LYS A 197 -11.00 -24.57 -16.32
N ARG A 198 -10.56 -23.31 -16.27
CA ARG A 198 -11.46 -22.16 -16.37
C ARG A 198 -11.52 -21.65 -17.79
N ASN A 199 -12.54 -20.86 -18.07
CA ASN A 199 -12.68 -20.26 -19.40
C ASN A 199 -11.59 -19.18 -19.58
N GLU A 200 -10.91 -19.16 -20.73
CA GLU A 200 -9.96 -18.10 -21.10
C GLU A 200 -10.61 -16.71 -21.02
N LYS A 201 -11.92 -16.62 -21.27
CA LYS A 201 -12.70 -15.39 -21.12
C LYS A 201 -12.59 -14.77 -19.71
N GLU A 202 -12.43 -15.56 -18.65
CA GLU A 202 -12.25 -15.02 -17.30
C GLU A 202 -10.95 -14.20 -17.19
N LEU A 203 -9.85 -14.70 -17.76
CA LEU A 203 -8.56 -13.99 -17.79
C LEU A 203 -8.67 -12.69 -18.61
N TRP A 204 -9.44 -12.73 -19.70
CA TRP A 204 -9.74 -11.56 -20.52
C TRP A 204 -10.51 -10.48 -19.79
N GLU A 205 -11.57 -10.85 -19.07
CA GLU A 205 -12.37 -9.89 -18.28
C GLU A 205 -11.53 -9.23 -17.17
N ILE A 206 -10.56 -9.95 -16.59
CA ILE A 206 -9.62 -9.37 -15.62
C ILE A 206 -8.69 -8.36 -16.30
N LEU A 207 -8.13 -8.69 -17.46
CA LEU A 207 -7.25 -7.77 -18.20
C LEU A 207 -8.00 -6.51 -18.65
N GLU A 208 -9.21 -6.67 -19.18
CA GLU A 208 -10.04 -5.53 -19.58
C GLU A 208 -10.33 -4.62 -18.38
N TYR A 209 -10.61 -5.19 -17.20
CA TYR A 209 -10.77 -4.41 -15.96
C TYR A 209 -9.52 -3.59 -15.63
N LEU A 210 -8.33 -4.17 -15.77
CA LEU A 210 -7.05 -3.49 -15.50
C LEU A 210 -6.77 -2.38 -16.53
N GLU A 211 -7.08 -2.63 -17.81
CA GLU A 211 -6.83 -1.69 -18.92
C GLU A 211 -7.82 -0.51 -18.97
N GLN A 212 -8.97 -0.62 -18.30
CA GLN A 212 -9.92 0.51 -18.12
C GLN A 212 -9.37 1.65 -17.23
N LYS A 213 -8.11 1.57 -16.77
CA LYS A 213 -7.42 2.60 -15.96
C LYS A 213 -8.18 2.95 -14.67
N ARG A 214 -8.84 1.95 -14.07
CA ARG A 214 -9.52 2.10 -12.77
C ARG A 214 -8.53 2.20 -11.61
N LEU A 215 -7.37 1.54 -11.75
CA LEU A 215 -6.28 1.52 -10.79
C LEU A 215 -5.23 2.57 -11.18
N ASN A 216 -4.71 3.29 -10.18
CA ASN A 216 -3.53 4.12 -10.37
C ASN A 216 -2.29 3.23 -10.60
N PRO A 217 -1.17 3.76 -11.12
CA PRO A 217 0.04 2.97 -11.38
C PRO A 217 0.54 2.17 -10.18
N GLY A 218 0.47 2.73 -8.97
CA GLY A 218 0.87 2.07 -7.73
C GLY A 218 0.03 0.86 -7.31
N GLU A 219 -1.26 0.84 -7.65
CA GLU A 219 -2.11 -0.35 -7.49
C GLU A 219 -1.98 -1.30 -8.69
N LEU A 220 -1.90 -0.75 -9.90
CA LEU A 220 -1.83 -1.51 -11.15
C LEU A 220 -0.59 -2.41 -11.19
N VAL A 221 0.58 -1.88 -10.80
CA VAL A 221 1.86 -2.63 -10.80
C VAL A 221 1.81 -3.89 -9.94
N LYS A 222 0.94 -3.92 -8.93
CA LYS A 222 0.81 -5.07 -8.02
C LYS A 222 0.19 -6.31 -8.68
N VAL A 223 -0.43 -6.17 -9.86
CA VAL A 223 -1.23 -7.23 -10.49
C VAL A 223 -1.10 -7.31 -12.00
N TYR A 224 -0.90 -6.19 -12.70
CA TYR A 224 -0.84 -6.16 -14.16
C TYR A 224 0.29 -7.03 -14.74
N PRO A 225 1.53 -7.00 -14.23
CA PRO A 225 2.60 -7.87 -14.74
C PRO A 225 2.25 -9.36 -14.66
N TYR A 226 1.64 -9.79 -13.56
CA TYR A 226 1.20 -11.19 -13.40
C TYR A 226 0.10 -11.57 -14.41
N ALA A 227 -0.87 -10.68 -14.64
CA ALA A 227 -1.92 -10.90 -15.64
C ALA A 227 -1.35 -11.05 -17.06
N VAL A 228 -0.37 -10.20 -17.42
CA VAL A 228 0.31 -10.25 -18.73
C VAL A 228 1.10 -11.54 -18.90
N LEU A 229 1.84 -11.97 -17.87
CA LEU A 229 2.59 -13.22 -17.90
C LEU A 229 1.67 -14.44 -18.05
N LEU A 230 0.55 -14.49 -17.32
CA LEU A 230 -0.45 -15.55 -17.48
C LEU A 230 -1.04 -15.56 -18.89
N LEU A 231 -1.42 -14.40 -19.41
CA LEU A 231 -1.95 -14.30 -20.78
C LEU A 231 -0.93 -14.81 -21.78
N LYS A 232 0.34 -14.39 -21.66
CA LYS A 232 1.43 -14.81 -22.55
C LYS A 232 1.71 -16.31 -22.48
N LYS A 233 1.55 -16.91 -21.30
CA LYS A 233 1.78 -18.35 -21.08
C LYS A 233 0.67 -19.23 -21.65
N TYR A 234 -0.58 -18.78 -21.63
CA TYR A 234 -1.73 -19.66 -21.90
C TYR A 234 -2.62 -19.25 -23.08
N SER A 235 -2.46 -18.06 -23.65
CA SER A 235 -3.21 -17.63 -24.84
C SER A 235 -2.37 -17.75 -26.12
N ASN A 236 -3.05 -17.95 -27.25
CA ASN A 236 -2.43 -18.06 -28.59
C ASN A 236 -2.62 -16.79 -29.42
N LEU A 237 -2.49 -15.62 -28.79
CA LEU A 237 -2.77 -14.35 -29.45
C LEU A 237 -1.67 -13.96 -30.44
N PRO A 238 -1.99 -13.06 -31.39
CA PRO A 238 -0.97 -12.52 -32.29
C PRO A 238 0.16 -11.85 -31.53
N TYR A 239 1.37 -11.98 -32.08
CA TYR A 239 2.60 -11.37 -31.57
C TYR A 239 2.44 -9.92 -31.08
N ALA A 240 1.93 -9.04 -31.94
CA ALA A 240 1.78 -7.61 -31.66
C ALA A 240 0.89 -7.31 -30.44
N TYR A 241 0.01 -8.25 -30.09
CA TYR A 241 -0.85 -8.12 -28.92
C TYR A 241 -0.07 -8.23 -27.60
N PHE A 242 0.92 -9.12 -27.57
CA PHE A 242 1.76 -9.35 -26.39
C PHE A 242 2.84 -8.30 -26.25
N GLN A 243 3.48 -7.92 -27.37
CA GLN A 243 4.59 -6.97 -27.37
C GLN A 243 4.23 -5.70 -26.59
N ARG A 244 3.13 -5.04 -26.97
CA ARG A 244 2.69 -3.82 -26.30
C ARG A 244 2.46 -4.01 -24.79
N ARG A 245 1.84 -5.12 -24.38
CA ARG A 245 1.51 -5.36 -22.96
C ARG A 245 2.73 -5.68 -22.12
N LEU A 246 3.70 -6.38 -22.70
CA LEU A 246 4.97 -6.67 -22.05
C LEU A 246 5.85 -5.42 -21.96
N GLU A 247 5.81 -4.54 -22.96
CA GLU A 247 6.41 -3.19 -22.90
C GLU A 247 5.74 -2.35 -21.81
N ASP A 248 4.40 -2.24 -21.82
CA ASP A 248 3.62 -1.51 -20.81
C ASP A 248 3.90 -2.05 -19.39
N ALA A 249 4.00 -3.37 -19.22
CA ALA A 249 4.33 -4.00 -17.93
C ALA A 249 5.78 -3.72 -17.49
N LEU A 250 6.74 -3.72 -18.42
CA LEU A 250 8.14 -3.40 -18.14
C LEU A 250 8.29 -1.94 -17.69
N GLU A 251 7.67 -1.00 -18.40
CA GLU A 251 7.66 0.42 -18.04
C GLU A 251 7.01 0.62 -16.68
N LEU A 252 5.85 0.01 -16.43
CA LEU A 252 5.15 0.10 -15.16
C LEU A 252 6.00 -0.42 -13.99
N LEU A 253 6.67 -1.57 -14.14
CA LEU A 253 7.57 -2.11 -13.12
C LEU A 253 8.75 -1.18 -12.85
N ARG A 254 9.34 -0.60 -13.90
CA ARG A 254 10.47 0.33 -13.81
C ARG A 254 10.07 1.64 -13.13
N GLU A 255 8.98 2.26 -13.57
CA GLU A 255 8.48 3.52 -13.02
C GLU A 255 8.07 3.39 -11.56
N GLU A 256 7.55 2.23 -11.17
CA GLU A 256 7.12 1.95 -9.80
C GLU A 256 8.21 1.29 -8.94
N GLY A 257 9.40 1.06 -9.48
CA GLY A 257 10.54 0.47 -8.76
C GLY A 257 10.23 -0.91 -8.18
N ARG A 258 9.53 -1.76 -8.94
CA ARG A 258 9.16 -3.12 -8.53
C ARG A 258 10.01 -4.14 -9.27
N ILE A 259 10.60 -5.06 -8.50
CA ILE A 259 11.49 -6.12 -9.01
C ILE A 259 10.79 -7.47 -9.20
N LEU A 260 9.66 -7.68 -8.51
CA LEU A 260 8.86 -8.91 -8.69
C LEU A 260 8.30 -8.96 -10.11
N TYR A 261 8.37 -10.12 -10.75
CA TYR A 261 8.01 -10.36 -12.17
C TYR A 261 8.94 -9.69 -13.21
N LEU A 262 9.86 -8.82 -12.79
CA LEU A 262 10.73 -8.10 -13.71
C LEU A 262 11.66 -9.04 -14.50
N PRO A 263 12.28 -10.08 -13.90
CA PRO A 263 13.08 -11.04 -14.65
C PRO A 263 12.27 -11.79 -15.72
N GLU A 264 11.04 -12.22 -15.44
CA GLU A 264 10.19 -12.92 -16.41
C GLU A 264 9.71 -11.98 -17.52
N ILE A 265 9.35 -10.74 -17.19
CA ILE A 265 8.95 -9.73 -18.18
C ILE A 265 10.11 -9.37 -19.11
N LEU A 266 11.33 -9.23 -18.58
CA LEU A 266 12.54 -9.01 -19.40
C LEU A 266 12.80 -10.20 -20.33
N TRP A 267 12.68 -11.42 -19.80
CA TRP A 267 12.84 -12.65 -20.57
C TRP A 267 11.84 -12.73 -21.74
N GLU A 268 10.54 -12.59 -21.46
CA GLU A 268 9.50 -12.69 -22.49
C GLU A 268 9.63 -11.58 -23.54
N ASN A 269 9.95 -10.34 -23.14
CA ASN A 269 10.24 -9.26 -24.09
C ASN A 269 11.45 -9.59 -24.98
N ALA A 270 12.55 -10.08 -24.40
CA ALA A 270 13.75 -10.44 -25.16
C ALA A 270 13.45 -11.56 -26.18
N LEU A 271 12.64 -12.56 -25.81
CA LEU A 271 12.23 -13.61 -26.74
C LEU A 271 11.42 -13.05 -27.92
N LEU A 272 10.52 -12.10 -27.66
CA LEU A 272 9.75 -11.45 -28.72
C LEU A 272 10.64 -10.60 -29.65
N LEU A 273 11.60 -9.86 -29.10
CA LEU A 273 12.53 -9.05 -29.89
C LEU A 273 13.43 -9.91 -30.80
N LYS A 274 13.86 -11.08 -30.32
CA LYS A 274 14.61 -12.05 -31.16
C LYS A 274 13.78 -12.58 -32.32
N GLN A 275 12.48 -12.80 -32.14
CA GLN A 275 11.61 -13.24 -33.23
C GLN A 275 11.47 -12.17 -34.32
N ASP A 276 11.58 -10.90 -33.95
CA ASP A 276 11.51 -9.74 -34.84
C ASP A 276 12.86 -9.35 -35.47
N GLY A 277 13.93 -10.13 -35.23
CA GLY A 277 15.27 -9.85 -35.76
C GLY A 277 15.92 -8.61 -35.13
N LYS A 278 15.60 -8.34 -33.87
CA LYS A 278 16.18 -7.25 -33.06
C LYS A 278 17.11 -7.80 -31.98
N GLU A 279 18.15 -8.49 -32.41
CA GLU A 279 19.05 -9.23 -31.52
C GLU A 279 19.74 -8.33 -30.50
N ALA A 280 20.20 -7.14 -30.88
CA ALA A 280 20.89 -6.23 -29.97
C ALA A 280 19.99 -5.77 -28.81
N GLU A 281 18.76 -5.34 -29.10
CA GLU A 281 17.78 -4.93 -28.09
C GLU A 281 17.41 -6.10 -27.17
N ALA A 282 17.30 -7.31 -27.72
CA ALA A 282 17.05 -8.50 -26.93
C ALA A 282 18.22 -8.88 -26.00
N GLU A 283 19.47 -8.72 -26.47
CA GLU A 283 20.67 -8.95 -25.67
C GLU A 283 20.74 -8.00 -24.48
N GLU A 284 20.43 -6.71 -24.68
CA GLU A 284 20.35 -5.73 -23.58
C GLU A 284 19.35 -6.15 -22.49
N LEU A 285 18.15 -6.59 -22.87
CA LEU A 285 17.15 -7.06 -21.90
C LEU A 285 17.60 -8.32 -21.15
N LEU A 286 18.32 -9.22 -21.82
CA LEU A 286 18.88 -10.41 -21.19
C LEU A 286 20.02 -10.08 -20.24
N GLU A 287 20.87 -9.11 -20.56
CA GLU A 287 21.89 -8.59 -19.64
C GLU A 287 21.26 -8.01 -18.38
N MET A 288 20.21 -7.18 -18.53
CA MET A 288 19.46 -6.65 -17.39
C MET A 288 18.86 -7.77 -16.54
N ARG A 289 18.27 -8.80 -17.17
CA ARG A 289 17.75 -9.97 -16.47
C ARG A 289 18.86 -10.68 -15.70
N ASN A 290 20.00 -10.94 -16.33
CA ASN A 290 21.10 -11.65 -15.71
C ASN A 290 21.64 -10.90 -14.48
N ALA A 291 21.76 -9.57 -14.55
CA ALA A 291 22.12 -8.75 -13.40
C ALA A 291 21.14 -8.91 -12.23
N LEU A 292 19.83 -9.02 -12.50
CA LEU A 292 18.84 -9.28 -11.45
C LEU A 292 18.98 -10.70 -10.86
N VAL A 293 19.19 -11.71 -11.70
CA VAL A 293 19.37 -13.11 -11.27
C VAL A 293 20.67 -13.30 -10.47
N GLU A 294 21.72 -12.51 -10.76
CA GLU A 294 22.93 -12.47 -9.94
C GLU A 294 22.63 -11.97 -8.52
N VAL A 295 21.83 -10.91 -8.39
CA VAL A 295 21.38 -10.39 -7.08
C VAL A 295 20.48 -11.40 -6.35
N GLU A 296 19.57 -12.08 -7.05
CA GLU A 296 18.78 -13.18 -6.49
C GLU A 296 19.67 -14.25 -5.86
N THR A 297 20.72 -14.64 -6.59
CA THR A 297 21.68 -15.65 -6.14
C THR A 297 22.50 -15.16 -4.94
N GLU A 298 22.98 -13.92 -4.94
CA GLU A 298 23.78 -13.34 -3.85
C GLU A 298 23.00 -13.30 -2.52
N TYR A 299 21.74 -12.90 -2.57
CA TYR A 299 20.91 -12.73 -1.38
C TYR A 299 20.06 -13.96 -1.04
N ASN A 300 20.10 -15.01 -1.88
CA ASN A 300 19.26 -16.20 -1.77
C ASN A 300 17.77 -15.83 -1.73
N ILE A 301 17.36 -14.99 -2.67
CA ILE A 301 15.99 -14.52 -2.86
C ILE A 301 15.53 -14.94 -4.26
N HIS A 302 14.24 -15.23 -4.42
CA HIS A 302 13.63 -15.50 -5.71
C HIS A 302 12.54 -14.46 -6.00
N PHE A 303 12.58 -13.84 -7.18
CA PHE A 303 11.55 -12.89 -7.65
C PHE A 303 10.63 -13.48 -8.72
N GLU A 304 11.00 -14.62 -9.30
CA GLU A 304 10.20 -15.29 -10.32
C GLU A 304 9.10 -16.16 -9.70
N ASP A 305 7.95 -16.30 -10.37
CA ASP A 305 6.96 -17.36 -10.10
C ASP A 305 6.18 -17.27 -8.76
N PHE A 306 6.09 -16.08 -8.13
CA PHE A 306 5.32 -15.86 -6.88
C PHE A 306 4.00 -15.11 -7.11
N PRO A 307 2.86 -15.81 -7.26
CA PRO A 307 1.58 -15.19 -7.68
C PRO A 307 0.91 -14.28 -6.64
N MET A 308 1.22 -14.46 -5.35
CA MET A 308 0.52 -13.79 -4.24
C MET A 308 1.42 -12.89 -3.39
N PHE A 309 2.61 -12.54 -3.88
CA PHE A 309 3.51 -11.70 -3.10
C PHE A 309 2.91 -10.31 -2.83
N GLN A 310 3.11 -9.82 -1.61
CA GLN A 310 2.70 -8.48 -1.17
C GLN A 310 3.91 -7.67 -0.71
N HIS A 311 4.23 -6.60 -1.45
CA HIS A 311 5.21 -5.62 -1.02
C HIS A 311 4.65 -4.81 0.16
N ILE A 312 5.05 -5.14 1.39
CA ILE A 312 4.79 -4.29 2.55
C ILE A 312 5.97 -3.34 2.72
N ASN A 313 6.03 -2.30 1.88
CA ASN A 313 7.04 -1.25 2.00
C ASN A 313 6.41 0.00 2.64
N ARG A 314 6.29 -0.02 3.98
CA ARG A 314 5.74 1.10 4.74
C ARG A 314 6.46 1.31 6.06
N ALA A 315 6.65 2.57 6.42
CA ALA A 315 7.10 2.94 7.75
C ALA A 315 5.89 3.06 8.69
N PHE A 316 5.90 2.30 9.79
CA PHE A 316 4.88 2.38 10.83
C PHE A 316 5.43 3.10 12.06
N GLU A 317 4.66 4.05 12.58
CA GLU A 317 4.89 4.57 13.92
C GLU A 317 4.10 3.72 14.94
N LEU A 318 4.65 3.50 16.13
CA LEU A 318 3.96 2.81 17.21
C LEU A 318 3.38 3.81 18.20
N ASP A 319 2.12 3.63 18.60
CA ASP A 319 1.41 4.60 19.44
C ASP A 319 2.13 4.93 20.76
N TYR A 320 2.62 3.91 21.47
CA TYR A 320 3.39 4.10 22.69
C TYR A 320 4.71 4.82 22.46
N GLU A 321 5.37 4.60 21.33
CA GLU A 321 6.61 5.27 20.99
C GLU A 321 6.38 6.73 20.64
N VAL A 322 5.36 7.02 19.83
CA VAL A 322 4.99 8.37 19.43
C VAL A 322 4.69 9.21 20.66
N ILE A 323 3.89 8.70 21.59
CA ILE A 323 3.58 9.40 22.85
C ILE A 323 4.87 9.67 23.63
N ARG A 324 5.67 8.63 23.89
CA ARG A 324 6.88 8.73 24.69
C ARG A 324 7.91 9.69 24.09
N LYS A 325 8.24 9.51 22.79
CA LYS A 325 9.23 10.31 22.07
C LYS A 325 8.78 11.78 21.99
N SER A 326 7.51 12.03 21.70
CA SER A 326 6.95 13.39 21.64
C SER A 326 6.95 14.08 23.00
N ARG A 327 6.60 13.36 24.07
CA ARG A 327 6.65 13.89 25.44
C ARG A 327 8.07 14.29 25.82
N LEU A 328 9.05 13.43 25.54
CA LEU A 328 10.46 13.68 25.82
C LEU A 328 11.01 14.87 25.01
N ALA A 329 10.68 14.96 23.73
CA ALA A 329 11.06 16.09 22.88
C ALA A 329 10.54 17.43 23.41
N LYS A 330 9.34 17.42 24.02
CA LYS A 330 8.75 18.60 24.68
C LYS A 330 9.19 18.83 26.12
N LYS A 331 10.12 18.01 26.63
CA LYS A 331 10.61 18.06 28.01
C LYS A 331 9.46 18.04 29.04
N MET A 332 8.41 17.27 28.75
CA MET A 332 7.20 17.19 29.57
C MET A 332 7.28 15.98 30.52
N SER A 333 6.87 16.13 31.78
CA SER A 333 6.78 15.00 32.72
C SER A 333 5.56 14.13 32.43
N GLN A 334 5.54 12.90 32.95
CA GLN A 334 4.38 12.02 32.82
C GLN A 334 3.17 12.60 33.56
N GLU A 335 3.41 13.18 34.74
CA GLU A 335 2.39 13.86 35.53
C GLU A 335 1.70 14.94 34.70
N LYS A 336 2.47 15.83 34.08
CA LYS A 336 1.96 16.95 33.27
C LYS A 336 1.19 16.49 32.03
N LEU A 337 1.63 15.42 31.37
CA LEU A 337 0.90 14.89 30.22
C LEU A 337 -0.41 14.21 30.64
N SER A 338 -0.37 13.42 31.72
CA SER A 338 -1.50 12.63 32.22
C SER A 338 -2.60 13.45 32.88
N GLU A 339 -2.28 14.64 33.38
CA GLU A 339 -3.19 15.51 34.13
C GLU A 339 -4.55 15.70 33.44
N GLY A 340 -5.64 15.33 34.15
CA GLY A 340 -7.01 15.42 33.63
C GLY A 340 -7.35 14.48 32.47
N LEU A 341 -6.45 13.58 32.06
CA LEU A 341 -6.68 12.59 30.98
C LEU A 341 -6.65 11.15 31.49
N CYS A 342 -5.64 10.80 32.28
CA CYS A 342 -5.45 9.48 32.86
C CYS A 342 -4.54 9.55 34.09
N THR A 343 -4.35 8.43 34.80
CA THR A 343 -3.37 8.39 35.89
C THR A 343 -1.94 8.32 35.34
N ARG A 344 -0.97 8.82 36.11
CA ARG A 344 0.46 8.71 35.75
C ARG A 344 0.87 7.25 35.54
N GLU A 345 0.38 6.34 36.38
CA GLU A 345 0.67 4.90 36.28
C GLU A 345 0.10 4.31 35.00
N ALA A 346 -1.09 4.75 34.57
CA ALA A 346 -1.67 4.36 33.30
C ALA A 346 -0.83 4.87 32.12
N LEU A 347 -0.43 6.14 32.13
CA LEU A 347 0.45 6.71 31.10
C LEU A 347 1.80 5.98 31.05
N SER A 348 2.39 5.65 32.19
CA SER A 348 3.64 4.87 32.27
C SER A 348 3.50 3.46 31.69
N LYS A 349 2.34 2.82 31.87
CA LYS A 349 2.05 1.52 31.22
C LYS A 349 1.86 1.67 29.71
N ILE A 350 1.21 2.76 29.28
CA ILE A 350 1.03 3.11 27.87
C ILE A 350 2.39 3.32 27.19
N GLU A 351 3.25 4.21 27.70
CA GLU A 351 4.56 4.53 27.09
C GLU A 351 5.54 3.34 27.04
N ARG A 352 5.29 2.31 27.85
CA ARG A 352 6.03 1.04 27.82
C ARG A 352 5.39 -0.03 26.92
N GLY A 353 4.31 0.30 26.22
CA GLY A 353 3.57 -0.64 25.36
C GLY A 353 2.90 -1.78 26.13
N LYS A 354 2.67 -1.63 27.45
CA LYS A 354 2.00 -2.65 28.28
C LYS A 354 0.48 -2.59 28.19
N VAL A 355 -0.06 -1.44 27.84
CA VAL A 355 -1.51 -1.20 27.69
C VAL A 355 -1.75 -0.44 26.40
N GLN A 356 -2.65 -0.94 25.57
CA GLN A 356 -3.08 -0.25 24.35
C GLN A 356 -3.91 0.99 24.72
N VAL A 357 -3.64 2.10 24.03
CA VAL A 357 -4.37 3.36 24.22
C VAL A 357 -5.71 3.30 23.46
N ARG A 358 -6.80 3.65 24.15
CA ARG A 358 -8.10 3.85 23.50
C ARG A 358 -8.06 5.07 22.58
N GLU A 359 -8.83 5.04 21.50
CA GLU A 359 -8.81 6.09 20.47
C GLU A 359 -9.05 7.49 21.02
N GLU A 360 -10.10 7.66 21.84
CA GLU A 360 -10.42 8.93 22.48
C GLU A 360 -9.30 9.47 23.38
N LEU A 361 -8.61 8.58 24.10
CA LEU A 361 -7.48 8.99 24.93
C LEU A 361 -6.27 9.32 24.07
N MET A 362 -6.03 8.58 22.98
CA MET A 362 -4.95 8.84 22.03
C MET A 362 -5.09 10.23 21.43
N LYS A 363 -6.27 10.59 20.93
CA LYS A 363 -6.57 11.91 20.36
C LYS A 363 -6.25 13.02 21.36
N LYS A 364 -6.72 12.90 22.61
CA LYS A 364 -6.46 13.89 23.68
C LYS A 364 -4.97 14.02 24.03
N LEU A 365 -4.24 12.89 24.11
CA LEU A 365 -2.81 12.89 24.39
C LEU A 365 -2.02 13.55 23.25
N LEU A 366 -2.29 13.20 22.00
CA LEU A 366 -1.64 13.77 20.83
C LEU A 366 -1.93 15.27 20.70
N HIS A 367 -3.18 15.68 20.90
CA HIS A 367 -3.56 17.10 20.92
C HIS A 367 -2.75 17.88 21.97
N ARG A 368 -2.60 17.36 23.19
CA ARG A 368 -1.77 18.00 24.23
C ARG A 368 -0.29 18.05 23.88
N LEU A 369 0.19 17.04 23.15
CA LEU A 369 1.54 17.00 22.59
C LEU A 369 1.67 17.92 21.36
N LYS A 370 0.61 18.66 20.97
CA LYS A 370 0.50 19.44 19.73
C LYS A 370 0.89 18.62 18.49
N ARG A 371 0.49 17.35 18.47
CA ARG A 371 0.47 16.51 17.27
C ARG A 371 -0.97 16.43 16.83
N GLU A 372 -1.32 17.18 15.79
CA GLU A 372 -2.68 17.20 15.24
C GLU A 372 -2.95 16.02 14.30
N ARG A 373 -2.05 15.03 14.22
CA ARG A 373 -2.24 13.84 13.36
C ARG A 373 -3.24 12.89 14.02
N GLU A 374 -4.21 12.41 13.25
CA GLU A 374 -4.94 11.19 13.58
C GLU A 374 -4.00 9.97 13.52
N ARG A 375 -4.49 8.78 13.90
CA ARG A 375 -3.70 7.56 13.77
C ARG A 375 -3.36 7.18 12.32
N VAL A 376 -4.09 7.75 11.37
CA VAL A 376 -3.75 7.68 9.95
C VAL A 376 -3.57 9.12 9.47
N GLY A 377 -2.35 9.45 9.07
CA GLY A 377 -1.97 10.76 8.58
C GLY A 377 -1.55 10.72 7.11
N MET A 378 -1.43 11.91 6.55
CA MET A 378 -0.84 12.17 5.24
C MET A 378 0.38 13.09 5.46
N TYR A 379 1.37 13.01 4.58
CA TYR A 379 2.53 13.90 4.61
C TYR A 379 2.14 15.38 4.39
N VAL A 380 1.08 15.61 3.62
CA VAL A 380 0.45 16.92 3.40
C VAL A 380 -0.96 16.94 3.96
N VAL A 381 -1.38 18.07 4.56
CA VAL A 381 -2.74 18.27 5.05
C VAL A 381 -3.63 18.61 3.86
N ALA A 382 -4.54 17.71 3.50
CA ALA A 382 -5.39 17.86 2.33
C ALA A 382 -6.80 17.29 2.54
N ASP A 383 -7.77 17.86 1.82
CA ASP A 383 -9.17 17.42 1.81
C ASP A 383 -9.46 16.44 0.66
N ARG A 384 -8.50 16.28 -0.25
CA ARG A 384 -8.61 15.44 -1.44
C ARG A 384 -7.41 14.52 -1.53
N PHE A 385 -7.67 13.28 -1.94
CA PHE A 385 -6.62 12.28 -2.11
C PHE A 385 -5.64 12.63 -3.24
N GLU A 386 -6.02 13.53 -4.16
CA GLU A 386 -5.14 14.06 -5.21
C GLU A 386 -3.82 14.62 -4.67
N ALA A 387 -3.83 15.30 -3.53
CA ALA A 387 -2.60 15.80 -2.91
C ALA A 387 -1.65 14.66 -2.50
N VAL A 388 -2.20 13.54 -2.01
CA VAL A 388 -1.41 12.33 -1.68
C VAL A 388 -0.82 11.69 -2.93
N ARG A 389 -1.55 11.72 -4.06
CA ARG A 389 -1.02 11.23 -5.35
C ARG A 389 0.17 12.06 -5.82
N LEU A 390 0.07 13.38 -5.79
CA LEU A 390 1.14 14.30 -6.19
C LEU A 390 2.37 14.15 -5.27
N GLU A 391 2.16 14.03 -3.95
CA GLU A 391 3.21 13.76 -2.96
C GLU A 391 3.99 12.48 -3.28
N ARG A 392 3.26 11.40 -3.61
CA ARG A 392 3.85 10.13 -4.04
C ARG A 392 4.67 10.27 -5.32
N GLU A 393 4.15 11.01 -6.29
CA GLU A 393 4.82 11.25 -7.57
C GLU A 393 6.13 12.02 -7.37
N ILE A 394 6.12 13.07 -6.54
CA ILE A 394 7.34 13.80 -6.14
C ILE A 394 8.36 12.85 -5.53
N ALA A 395 7.95 11.97 -4.61
CA ALA A 395 8.85 11.02 -3.97
C ALA A 395 9.47 10.03 -4.98
N ALA A 396 8.67 9.52 -5.92
CA ALA A 396 9.11 8.58 -6.97
C ALA A 396 10.09 9.23 -7.96
N ARG A 397 9.74 10.39 -8.52
CA ARG A 397 10.57 11.17 -9.45
C ARG A 397 11.91 11.56 -8.82
N ARG A 398 11.89 11.97 -7.54
CA ARG A 398 13.10 12.29 -6.79
C ARG A 398 14.06 11.13 -6.62
N GLN A 399 13.56 9.92 -6.33
CA GLN A 399 14.40 8.74 -6.21
C GLN A 399 15.10 8.40 -7.54
N ARG A 400 14.54 8.83 -8.67
CA ARG A 400 15.11 8.69 -10.01
C ARG A 400 15.95 9.87 -10.48
N PHE A 401 16.16 10.88 -9.63
CA PHE A 401 16.89 12.10 -9.97
C PHE A 401 16.25 12.93 -11.10
N GLU A 402 14.94 12.78 -11.29
CA GLU A 402 14.11 13.50 -12.28
C GLU A 402 13.68 14.85 -11.68
N HIS A 403 14.65 15.77 -11.50
CA HIS A 403 14.47 16.97 -10.68
C HIS A 403 13.58 18.05 -11.33
N GLU A 404 13.58 18.17 -12.65
CA GLU A 404 12.77 19.16 -13.38
C GLU A 404 11.28 18.83 -13.26
N GLU A 405 10.93 17.55 -13.41
CA GLU A 405 9.57 17.04 -13.24
C GLU A 405 9.07 17.22 -11.80
N VAL A 406 9.96 17.05 -10.81
CA VAL A 406 9.63 17.31 -9.40
C VAL A 406 9.19 18.76 -9.19
N GLU A 407 9.85 19.74 -9.81
CA GLU A 407 9.49 21.15 -9.69
C GLU A 407 8.08 21.42 -10.24
N GLU A 408 7.74 20.87 -11.40
CA GLU A 408 6.40 21.02 -11.98
C GLU A 408 5.31 20.41 -11.09
N ILE A 409 5.56 19.24 -10.51
CA ILE A 409 4.60 18.56 -9.63
C ILE A 409 4.47 19.31 -8.30
N LEU A 410 5.57 19.87 -7.76
CA LEU A 410 5.54 20.70 -6.56
C LEU A 410 4.67 21.96 -6.76
N GLN A 411 4.78 22.63 -7.90
CA GLN A 411 3.92 23.78 -8.23
C GLN A 411 2.44 23.38 -8.35
N LYS A 412 2.14 22.18 -8.85
CA LYS A 412 0.77 21.64 -8.86
C LYS A 412 0.29 21.35 -7.44
N LEU A 413 1.12 20.72 -6.61
CA LEU A 413 0.78 20.41 -5.23
C LEU A 413 0.50 21.67 -4.41
N GLU A 414 1.33 22.71 -4.55
CA GLU A 414 1.15 24.01 -3.90
C GLU A 414 -0.21 24.65 -4.21
N LYS A 415 -0.72 24.48 -5.45
CA LYS A 415 -2.05 24.97 -5.86
C LYS A 415 -3.20 24.10 -5.35
N THR A 416 -2.93 22.85 -5.02
CA THR A 416 -3.94 21.86 -4.58
C THR A 416 -4.13 21.88 -3.07
N VAL A 417 -3.09 22.19 -2.30
CA VAL A 417 -3.13 22.20 -0.82
C VAL A 417 -3.43 23.59 -0.26
N ASP A 418 -4.00 23.64 0.94
CA ASP A 418 -4.21 24.91 1.64
C ASP A 418 -2.87 25.45 2.17
N MET A 419 -2.35 26.48 1.51
CA MET A 419 -1.11 27.17 1.90
C MET A 419 -1.28 28.11 3.10
N SER A 420 -2.47 28.24 3.69
CA SER A 420 -2.62 28.85 5.01
C SER A 420 -2.20 27.90 6.14
N ASN A 421 -2.13 26.60 5.86
CA ASN A 421 -1.67 25.59 6.81
C ASN A 421 -0.13 25.58 6.90
N ILE A 422 0.40 25.83 8.10
CA ILE A 422 1.85 25.87 8.35
C ILE A 422 2.55 24.58 7.94
N LYS A 423 1.93 23.40 8.11
CA LYS A 423 2.58 22.13 7.71
C LYS A 423 2.71 22.00 6.20
N ASN A 424 1.71 22.47 5.45
CA ASN A 424 1.78 22.47 3.99
C ASN A 424 2.85 23.45 3.51
N GLN A 425 2.92 24.64 4.10
CA GLN A 425 4.00 25.60 3.83
C GLN A 425 5.38 24.98 4.10
N GLN A 426 5.56 24.41 5.31
CA GLN A 426 6.81 23.77 5.70
C GLN A 426 7.17 22.63 4.74
N TYR A 427 6.21 21.79 4.34
CA TYR A 427 6.43 20.72 3.39
C TYR A 427 6.90 21.29 2.04
N ILE A 428 6.13 22.17 1.40
CA ILE A 428 6.49 22.74 0.09
C ILE A 428 7.86 23.43 0.11
N ILE A 429 8.13 24.25 1.14
CA ILE A 429 9.43 24.93 1.25
C ILE A 429 10.55 23.92 1.45
N SER A 430 10.35 22.91 2.32
CA SER A 430 11.35 21.87 2.55
C SER A 430 11.67 21.10 1.27
N GLU A 431 10.66 20.81 0.46
CA GLU A 431 10.84 20.10 -0.80
C GLU A 431 11.52 20.97 -1.86
N ASN A 432 11.19 22.26 -1.94
CA ASN A 432 11.89 23.20 -2.82
C ASN A 432 13.38 23.32 -2.45
N ILE A 433 13.70 23.46 -1.15
CA ILE A 433 15.10 23.51 -0.68
C ILE A 433 15.85 22.23 -1.09
N MET A 434 15.23 21.06 -0.90
CA MET A 434 15.84 19.79 -1.29
C MET A 434 16.08 19.69 -2.80
N THR A 435 15.10 20.07 -3.62
CA THR A 435 15.23 20.05 -5.08
C THR A 435 16.33 21.01 -5.55
N GLU A 436 16.35 22.25 -5.05
CA GLU A 436 17.42 23.22 -5.35
C GLU A 436 18.80 22.69 -4.97
N TYR A 437 18.92 22.04 -3.81
CA TYR A 437 20.19 21.46 -3.36
C TYR A 437 20.66 20.30 -4.26
N LEU A 438 19.74 19.40 -4.64
CA LEU A 438 20.04 18.25 -5.49
C LEU A 438 20.41 18.67 -6.92
N CYS A 439 19.79 19.74 -7.44
CA CYS A 439 20.17 20.37 -8.72
C CYS A 439 21.48 21.18 -8.65
N HIS A 440 22.19 21.19 -7.52
CA HIS A 440 23.37 22.02 -7.28
C HIS A 440 23.15 23.53 -7.40
N ASN A 441 21.90 23.99 -7.31
CA ASN A 441 21.55 25.42 -7.34
C ASN A 441 21.94 26.13 -6.03
N ILE A 442 21.99 25.40 -4.92
CA ILE A 442 22.41 25.91 -3.61
C ILE A 442 23.46 24.99 -2.96
N LYS A 443 24.33 25.57 -2.13
CA LYS A 443 25.32 24.81 -1.36
C LYS A 443 24.68 24.18 -0.12
N ARG A 444 25.32 23.12 0.39
CA ARG A 444 24.87 22.39 1.59
C ARG A 444 24.66 23.32 2.80
N GLU A 445 25.56 24.26 3.03
CA GLU A 445 25.47 25.19 4.16
C GLU A 445 24.26 26.13 4.04
N GLU A 446 23.91 26.52 2.81
CA GLU A 446 22.73 27.35 2.54
C GLU A 446 21.45 26.56 2.73
N ALA A 447 21.39 25.32 2.22
CA ALA A 447 20.26 24.43 2.45
C ALA A 447 20.01 24.21 3.96
N ILE A 448 21.06 23.92 4.74
CA ILE A 448 20.96 23.74 6.20
C ILE A 448 20.45 25.02 6.88
N ARG A 449 20.91 26.19 6.45
CA ARG A 449 20.44 27.46 7.01
C ARG A 449 18.93 27.64 6.79
N ARG A 450 18.46 27.47 5.54
CA ARG A 450 17.04 27.57 5.20
C ARG A 450 16.18 26.54 5.93
N PHE A 451 16.67 25.32 6.15
CA PHE A 451 15.96 24.32 6.96
C PHE A 451 15.82 24.71 8.43
N ASN A 452 16.79 25.43 9.01
CA ASN A 452 16.71 25.88 10.39
C ASN A 452 15.74 27.06 10.60
N GLU A 453 15.31 27.70 9.50
CA GLU A 453 14.35 28.81 9.53
C GLU A 453 12.89 28.33 9.41
N LEU A 454 12.67 27.04 9.11
CA LEU A 454 11.37 26.36 9.10
C LEU A 454 10.91 25.91 10.49
#